data_AF-A0AAN9ZID3-F1
#
_entry.id   AF-A0AAN9ZID3-F1
#
_cell.length_a   1.000
_cell.length_b   1.000
_cell.length_c   1.000
_cell.angle_alpha   90.00
_cell.angle_beta   90.00
_cell.angle_gamma   90.00
#
_symmetry.space_group_name_H-M   'P 1'
#
loop_
_entity.id
_entity.type
_entity.pdbx_description
1 polymer ?
#
loop_
_entity_poly.entity_id
_entity_poly.type
_entity_poly.pdbx_seq_one_letter_code
_entity_poly.pdbx_strand_id
1 'polypeptide(L)'
;MFKQVHCAEMSMEQNETEKGVLPKKLGGGPFGLGDPDDRSLRKVEVEVLIPKKMREKARVDNCAIETEAFNKCCKDASLAMVIKCRKENAALKDCLGRWYSNEAFKQQCTEEYLQERSEFRRTGKKPDSKK
;
A
#
# COMPACT_ATOMS: atom_id res chain seq x y z
N MET A 1 -53.22 -33.80 -19.36
CA MET A 1 -52.86 -34.07 -20.76
C MET A 1 -52.19 -32.82 -21.31
N PHE A 2 -50.91 -32.95 -21.71
CA PHE A 2 -50.12 -32.09 -22.62
C PHE A 2 -49.94 -30.60 -22.22
N LYS A 3 -48.74 -30.01 -22.26
CA LYS A 3 -47.39 -30.44 -22.57
C LYS A 3 -46.47 -29.32 -22.08
N GLN A 4 -45.30 -29.70 -21.59
CA GLN A 4 -44.20 -28.81 -21.26
C GLN A 4 -43.61 -28.23 -22.56
N VAL A 5 -43.38 -26.92 -22.59
CA VAL A 5 -42.43 -26.30 -23.53
C VAL A 5 -41.48 -25.44 -22.70
N HIS A 6 -40.27 -25.93 -22.57
CA HIS A 6 -39.10 -25.17 -22.16
C HIS A 6 -38.69 -24.28 -23.35
N CYS A 7 -38.48 -23.00 -23.10
CA CYS A 7 -37.49 -22.25 -23.86
C CYS A 7 -36.75 -21.35 -22.85
N ALA A 8 -35.44 -21.50 -22.85
CA ALA A 8 -34.52 -20.78 -21.99
C ALA A 8 -34.46 -19.31 -22.43
N GLU A 9 -34.47 -18.40 -21.47
CA GLU A 9 -33.98 -17.03 -21.65
C GLU A 9 -32.86 -16.85 -20.60
N MET A 10 -31.63 -17.16 -21.00
CA MET A 10 -30.63 -16.17 -21.40
C MET A 10 -30.41 -15.11 -20.34
N SER A 11 -29.44 -15.42 -19.48
CA SER A 11 -28.56 -14.51 -18.77
C SER A 11 -28.40 -13.17 -19.48
N MET A 12 -28.88 -12.10 -18.84
CA MET A 12 -28.44 -10.74 -19.15
C MET A 12 -27.16 -10.48 -18.35
N GLU A 13 -26.02 -10.91 -18.90
CA GLU A 13 -24.74 -10.30 -18.52
C GLU A 13 -24.79 -8.84 -18.96
N GLN A 14 -24.89 -7.92 -18.01
CA GLN A 14 -24.81 -6.49 -18.27
C GLN A 14 -23.36 -6.15 -18.68
N ASN A 15 -23.11 -6.08 -19.99
CA ASN A 15 -21.91 -5.49 -20.54
C ASN A 15 -22.08 -3.97 -20.60
N GLU A 16 -21.79 -3.30 -19.49
CA GLU A 16 -21.55 -1.85 -19.51
C GLU A 16 -20.12 -1.60 -20.01
N THR A 17 -20.02 -1.10 -21.24
CA THR A 17 -18.80 -0.48 -21.77
C THR A 17 -18.63 0.89 -21.14
N GLU A 18 -18.06 0.89 -19.94
CA GLU A 18 -17.47 2.05 -19.26
C GLU A 18 -16.63 2.85 -20.27
N LYS A 19 -17.10 4.06 -20.64
CA LYS A 19 -16.39 4.99 -21.53
C LYS A 19 -15.21 5.62 -20.78
N GLY A 20 -14.11 4.88 -20.66
CA GLY A 20 -12.88 5.33 -20.01
C GLY A 20 -11.65 5.06 -20.87
N VAL A 21 -10.67 5.97 -20.84
CA VAL A 21 -9.35 5.77 -21.47
C VAL A 21 -8.49 4.78 -20.65
N LEU A 22 -8.86 4.54 -19.39
CA LEU A 22 -8.15 3.64 -18.48
C LEU A 22 -8.80 2.24 -18.44
N PRO A 23 -8.00 1.17 -18.30
CA PRO A 23 -8.51 -0.18 -18.03
C PRO A 23 -9.40 -0.22 -16.77
N LYS A 24 -10.41 -1.11 -16.74
CA LYS A 24 -11.36 -1.28 -15.62
C LYS A 24 -10.66 -1.41 -14.25
N LYS A 25 -9.54 -2.12 -14.18
CA LYS A 25 -8.73 -2.27 -12.95
C LYS A 25 -8.17 -0.95 -12.39
N LEU A 26 -8.00 0.07 -13.23
CA LEU A 26 -7.45 1.38 -12.86
C LEU A 26 -8.50 2.47 -12.72
N GLY A 27 -9.53 2.46 -13.56
CA GLY A 27 -10.54 3.53 -13.64
C GLY A 27 -11.98 3.10 -13.31
N GLY A 28 -12.23 1.83 -13.04
CA GLY A 28 -13.56 1.33 -12.67
C GLY A 28 -13.81 1.37 -11.16
N GLY A 29 -14.74 0.53 -10.71
CA GLY A 29 -15.13 0.42 -9.30
C GLY A 29 -16.08 1.54 -8.85
N PRO A 30 -16.59 1.47 -7.61
CA PRO A 30 -17.70 2.34 -7.15
C PRO A 30 -17.39 3.85 -7.18
N PHE A 31 -16.12 4.22 -7.13
CA PHE A 31 -15.65 5.61 -7.11
C PHE A 31 -14.73 5.96 -8.29
N GLY A 32 -14.62 5.08 -9.31
CA GLY A 32 -13.69 5.29 -10.43
C GLY A 32 -12.20 5.24 -10.04
N LEU A 33 -11.87 4.61 -8.91
CA LEU A 33 -10.51 4.53 -8.34
C LEU A 33 -9.80 3.20 -8.67
N GLY A 34 -10.43 2.38 -9.50
CA GLY A 34 -10.01 1.03 -9.83
C GLY A 34 -10.80 -0.03 -9.05
N ASP A 35 -10.62 -1.28 -9.47
CA ASP A 35 -11.30 -2.44 -8.90
C ASP A 35 -10.82 -2.68 -7.44
N PRO A 36 -11.71 -2.66 -6.43
CA PRO A 36 -11.36 -2.94 -5.04
C PRO A 36 -10.79 -4.34 -4.80
N ASP A 37 -11.13 -5.31 -5.63
CA ASP A 37 -10.74 -6.72 -5.45
C ASP A 37 -9.53 -7.10 -6.33
N ASP A 38 -9.04 -6.17 -7.17
CA ASP A 38 -7.79 -6.33 -7.90
C ASP A 38 -6.61 -6.40 -6.91
N ARG A 39 -5.90 -7.53 -6.93
CA ARG A 39 -4.70 -7.79 -6.11
C ARG A 39 -3.39 -7.63 -6.87
N SER A 40 -3.43 -7.23 -8.16
CA SER A 40 -2.22 -7.00 -8.93
C SER A 40 -1.43 -5.80 -8.40
N LEU A 41 -0.11 -5.87 -8.49
CA LEU A 41 0.80 -4.80 -8.09
C LEU A 41 1.39 -4.11 -9.32
N ARG A 42 1.28 -2.79 -9.34
CA ARG A 42 1.91 -1.90 -10.32
C ARG A 42 3.38 -1.71 -9.96
N LYS A 43 4.18 -1.33 -10.96
CA LYS A 43 5.62 -1.04 -10.77
C LYS A 43 5.87 -0.04 -9.63
N VAL A 44 5.10 1.04 -9.57
CA VAL A 44 5.20 2.05 -8.49
C VAL A 44 4.87 1.49 -7.11
N GLU A 45 4.00 0.48 -7.03
CA GLU A 45 3.63 -0.14 -5.76
C GLU A 45 4.76 -1.02 -5.26
N VAL A 46 5.34 -1.82 -6.15
CA VAL A 46 6.49 -2.70 -5.87
C VAL A 46 7.74 -1.90 -5.52
N GLU A 47 8.04 -0.84 -6.29
CA GLU A 47 9.32 -0.13 -6.19
C GLU A 47 9.28 1.06 -5.20
N VAL A 48 8.10 1.59 -4.88
CA VAL A 48 7.98 2.81 -4.07
C VAL A 48 7.07 2.64 -2.87
N LEU A 49 5.80 2.24 -3.08
CA LEU A 49 4.79 2.30 -2.01
C LEU A 49 4.99 1.21 -0.96
N ILE A 50 5.24 -0.04 -1.36
CA ILE A 50 5.54 -1.14 -0.42
C ILE A 50 6.87 -0.86 0.32
N PRO A 51 7.99 -0.51 -0.36
CA PRO A 51 9.21 -0.06 0.30
C PRO A 51 9.02 1.09 1.30
N LYS A 52 8.18 2.07 0.95
CA LYS A 52 7.84 3.18 1.85
C LYS A 52 7.11 2.68 3.09
N LYS A 53 6.07 1.84 2.91
CA LYS A 53 5.33 1.23 4.03
C LYS A 53 6.24 0.39 4.93
N MET A 54 7.10 -0.45 4.36
CA MET A 54 8.09 -1.23 5.11
C MET A 54 8.97 -0.32 5.97
N ARG A 55 9.47 0.79 5.41
CA ARG A 55 10.30 1.75 6.16
C ARG A 55 9.53 2.40 7.30
N GLU A 56 8.32 2.87 7.05
CA GLU A 56 7.48 3.53 8.04
C GLU A 56 7.13 2.59 9.19
N LYS A 57 6.70 1.37 8.87
CA LYS A 57 6.40 0.32 9.84
C LYS A 57 7.63 -0.10 10.64
N ALA A 58 8.76 -0.34 9.97
CA ALA A 58 9.99 -0.75 10.65
C ALA A 58 10.51 0.31 11.64
N ARG A 59 10.35 1.61 11.35
CA ARG A 59 10.72 2.68 12.30
C ARG A 59 9.93 2.61 13.61
N VAL A 60 8.68 2.21 13.55
CA VAL A 60 7.79 2.14 14.73
C VAL A 60 7.93 0.81 15.45
N ASP A 61 7.91 -0.29 14.70
CA ASP A 61 7.74 -1.62 15.30
C ASP A 61 9.09 -2.29 15.62
N ASN A 62 10.12 -2.04 14.80
CA ASN A 62 11.34 -2.86 14.84
C ASN A 62 12.64 -2.08 15.12
N CYS A 63 12.66 -0.79 14.79
CA CYS A 63 13.82 0.10 14.89
C CYS A 63 13.49 1.32 15.77
N ALA A 64 12.61 1.15 16.75
CA ALA A 64 12.13 2.24 17.61
C ALA A 64 13.28 2.89 18.38
N ILE A 65 14.23 2.09 18.88
CA ILE A 65 15.40 2.55 19.64
C ILE A 65 16.31 3.42 18.76
N GLU A 66 16.68 2.93 17.57
CA GLU A 66 17.52 3.66 16.63
C GLU A 66 16.81 4.91 16.09
N THR A 67 15.49 4.83 15.89
CA THR A 67 14.66 5.96 15.46
C THR A 67 14.62 7.04 16.53
N GLU A 68 14.44 6.68 17.80
CA GLU A 68 14.44 7.61 18.92
C GLU A 68 15.81 8.25 19.10
N ALA A 69 16.90 7.48 19.08
CA ALA A 69 18.26 7.99 19.18
C ALA A 69 18.59 8.98 18.06
N PHE A 70 18.22 8.65 16.81
CA PHE A 70 18.40 9.54 15.67
C PHE A 70 17.56 10.81 15.82
N ASN A 71 16.28 10.70 16.20
CA ASN A 71 15.41 11.85 16.41
C ASN A 71 15.90 12.76 17.53
N LYS A 72 16.40 12.18 18.62
CA LYS A 72 17.01 12.94 19.72
C LYS A 72 18.23 13.70 19.24
N CYS A 73 19.13 13.05 18.50
CA CYS A 73 20.29 13.73 17.93
C CYS A 73 19.87 14.87 16.98
N CYS A 74 18.87 14.65 16.12
CA CYS A 74 18.39 15.68 15.19
C CYS A 74 17.86 16.92 15.92
N LYS A 75 17.11 16.73 17.02
CA LYS A 75 16.62 17.82 17.88
C LYS A 75 17.79 18.57 18.52
N ASP A 76 18.75 17.85 19.10
CA ASP A 76 19.89 18.44 19.82
C ASP A 76 20.87 19.17 18.87
N ALA A 77 21.10 18.63 17.67
CA ALA A 77 22.03 19.18 16.69
C ALA A 77 21.43 20.28 15.81
N SER A 78 20.09 20.36 15.71
CA SER A 78 19.38 21.33 14.88
C SER A 78 19.97 21.40 13.47
N LEU A 79 20.40 22.58 13.01
CA LEU A 79 20.97 22.78 11.67
C LEU A 79 22.26 21.96 11.40
N ALA A 80 22.96 21.51 12.46
CA ALA A 80 24.18 20.72 12.34
C ALA A 80 23.94 19.20 12.26
N MET A 81 22.68 18.73 12.18
CA MET A 81 22.33 17.31 12.25
C MET A 81 23.04 16.41 11.23
N VAL A 82 23.24 16.88 9.99
CA VAL A 82 23.84 16.07 8.92
C VAL A 82 25.31 15.72 9.21
N ILE A 83 25.98 16.57 9.99
CA ILE A 83 27.37 16.37 10.40
C ILE A 83 27.42 15.61 11.72
N LYS A 84 26.62 16.03 12.71
CA LYS A 84 26.69 15.49 14.08
C LYS A 84 26.02 14.13 14.25
N CYS A 85 24.94 13.84 13.52
CA CYS A 85 24.12 12.64 13.71
C CYS A 85 24.48 11.48 12.77
N ARG A 86 25.71 11.44 12.25
CA ARG A 86 26.14 10.41 11.29
C ARG A 86 26.11 9.00 11.90
N LYS A 87 26.46 8.90 13.18
CA LYS A 87 26.50 7.62 13.91
C LYS A 87 25.08 7.06 14.10
N GLU A 88 24.16 7.88 14.61
CA GLU A 88 22.77 7.50 14.84
C GLU A 88 22.06 7.20 13.51
N ASN A 89 22.35 7.97 12.46
CA ASN A 89 21.84 7.72 11.12
C ASN A 89 22.34 6.38 10.55
N ALA A 90 23.62 6.05 10.75
CA ALA A 90 24.17 4.77 10.32
C ALA A 90 23.48 3.61 11.05
N ALA A 91 23.34 3.68 12.38
CA ALA A 91 22.62 2.67 13.16
C ALA A 91 21.16 2.48 12.70
N LEU A 92 20.44 3.59 12.45
CA LEU A 92 19.08 3.53 11.93
C LEU A 92 19.03 2.91 10.52
N LYS A 93 19.97 3.28 9.63
CA LYS A 93 20.06 2.69 8.29
C LYS A 93 20.33 1.20 8.33
N ASP A 94 21.23 0.76 9.21
CA ASP A 94 21.57 -0.65 9.37
C ASP A 94 20.37 -1.44 9.89
N CYS A 95 19.64 -0.90 10.88
CA CYS A 95 18.41 -1.51 11.35
C CYS A 95 17.37 -1.64 10.23
N LEU A 96 17.08 -0.55 9.53
CA LEU A 96 16.09 -0.53 8.44
C LEU A 96 16.50 -1.45 7.28
N GLY A 97 17.81 -1.54 6.97
CA GLY A 97 18.33 -2.40 5.91
C GLY A 97 18.05 -3.88 6.16
N ARG A 98 18.15 -4.35 7.40
CA ARG A 98 17.81 -5.74 7.77
C ARG A 98 16.34 -6.08 7.48
N TRP A 99 15.44 -5.14 7.77
CA TRP A 99 14.00 -5.32 7.54
C TRP A 99 13.59 -5.12 6.09
N TYR A 100 14.30 -4.27 5.35
CA TYR A 100 14.07 -4.07 3.93
C TYR A 100 14.30 -5.36 3.11
N SER A 101 15.30 -6.15 3.49
CA SER A 101 15.62 -7.43 2.83
C SER A 101 14.85 -8.63 3.41
N ASN A 102 13.94 -8.41 4.36
CA ASN A 102 13.16 -9.49 4.97
C ASN A 102 11.89 -9.77 4.14
N GLU A 103 11.84 -10.93 3.47
CA GLU A 103 10.74 -11.30 2.59
C GLU A 103 9.40 -11.49 3.34
N ALA A 104 9.41 -12.03 4.56
CA ALA A 104 8.18 -12.19 5.35
C ALA A 104 7.60 -10.82 5.72
N PHE A 105 8.45 -9.88 6.13
CA PHE A 105 8.06 -8.52 6.45
C PHE A 105 7.55 -7.76 5.21
N LYS A 106 8.19 -7.98 4.05
CA LYS A 106 7.74 -7.43 2.76
C LYS A 106 6.37 -7.97 2.37
N GLN A 107 6.12 -9.27 2.53
CA GLN A 107 4.83 -9.88 2.26
C GLN A 107 3.74 -9.31 3.18
N GLN A 108 4.03 -9.19 4.49
CA GLN A 108 3.11 -8.56 5.43
C GLN A 108 2.77 -7.12 5.03
N CYS A 109 3.78 -6.29 4.74
CA CYS A 109 3.55 -4.91 4.31
C CYS A 109 2.79 -4.84 2.98
N THR A 110 2.99 -5.81 2.09
CA THR A 110 2.25 -5.90 0.82
C THR A 110 0.77 -6.18 1.07
N GLU A 111 0.43 -7.10 1.98
CA GLU A 111 -0.97 -7.38 2.32
C GLU A 111 -1.65 -6.17 2.97
N GLU A 112 -0.97 -5.53 3.93
CA GLU A 112 -1.47 -4.31 4.56
C GLU A 112 -1.70 -3.20 3.53
N TYR A 113 -0.81 -3.05 2.55
CA TYR A 113 -0.97 -2.11 1.44
C TYR A 113 -2.18 -2.44 0.55
N LEU A 114 -2.34 -3.71 0.17
CA LEU A 114 -3.45 -4.16 -0.67
C LEU A 114 -4.80 -3.95 0.04
N GLN A 115 -4.85 -4.21 1.34
CA GLN A 115 -6.03 -3.97 2.16
C GLN A 115 -6.41 -2.48 2.20
N GLU A 116 -5.46 -1.60 2.53
CA GLU A 116 -5.69 -0.15 2.53
C GLU A 116 -6.11 0.37 1.15
N ARG A 117 -5.51 -0.18 0.08
CA ARG A 117 -5.87 0.17 -1.30
C ARG A 117 -7.29 -0.29 -1.64
N SER A 118 -7.67 -1.51 -1.25
CA SER A 118 -9.01 -2.05 -1.44
C SER A 118 -10.05 -1.17 -0.75
N GLU A 119 -9.79 -0.79 0.51
CA GLU A 119 -10.66 0.10 1.28
C GLU A 119 -10.79 1.48 0.65
N PHE A 120 -9.68 2.08 0.20
CA PHE A 120 -9.70 3.36 -0.51
C PHE A 120 -10.51 3.28 -1.81
N ARG A 121 -10.35 2.20 -2.59
CA ARG A 121 -11.13 1.99 -3.82
C ARG A 121 -12.61 1.73 -3.55
N ARG A 122 -12.94 1.04 -2.46
CA ARG A 122 -14.32 0.73 -2.06
C ARG A 122 -15.05 1.92 -1.45
N THR A 123 -14.35 2.83 -0.77
CA THR A 123 -14.98 3.89 0.04
C THR A 123 -14.64 5.32 -0.39
N GLY A 124 -13.61 5.51 -1.21
CA GLY A 124 -13.06 6.82 -1.56
C GLY A 124 -12.29 7.52 -0.43
N LYS A 125 -12.18 6.92 0.77
CA LYS A 125 -11.54 7.53 1.95
C LYS A 125 -10.10 7.06 2.07
N LYS A 126 -9.16 8.02 2.15
CA LYS A 126 -7.75 7.72 2.39
C LYS A 126 -7.56 7.29 3.84
N PRO A 127 -6.66 6.33 4.14
CA PRO A 127 -6.29 6.04 5.51
C PRO A 127 -5.71 7.32 6.15
N ASP A 128 -6.08 7.57 7.41
CA ASP A 128 -5.58 8.72 8.14
C ASP A 128 -4.05 8.70 8.17
N SER A 129 -3.44 9.67 7.50
CA SER A 129 -2.02 9.94 7.65
C SER A 129 -1.80 10.38 9.10
N LYS A 130 -1.36 9.45 9.97
CA LYS A 130 -0.87 9.81 11.30
C LYS A 130 0.20 10.89 11.12
N LYS A 131 -0.10 12.09 11.60
CA LYS A 131 0.70 13.31 11.46
C LYS A 131 1.74 13.37 12.56
#